data_AF-A0A536LZR7-F1
#
_entry.id   AF-A0A536LZR7-F1
#
_cell.length_a   1.000
_cell.length_b   1.000
_cell.length_c   1.000
_cell.angle_alpha   90.00
_cell.angle_beta   90.00
_cell.angle_gamma   90.00
#
_symmetry.space_group_name_H-M   'P 1'
#
loop_
_entity.id
_entity.type
_entity.pdbx_description
1 polymer ?
#
loop_
_entity_poly.entity_id
_entity_poly.type
_entity_poly.pdbx_seq_one_letter_code
_entity_poly.pdbx_strand_id
1 'polypeptide(L)'
;MPVAKRLTHVDEKGAARMVDVADKLATVREATAECFVRMASETLRAVREGTAKGDALQVARVAGIMAAKKTSDLIPLCHPLPLTSVSVDFEFVSGGVRILTRARVVGPTGVEMEALTAAAVAGLTLIDMTKGVERGV
;
A
#
# COMPACT_ATOMS: atom_id res chain seq x y z
N MET A 1 -28.56 -5.03 -20.11
CA MET A 1 -27.22 -5.63 -19.92
C MET A 1 -26.25 -4.49 -19.70
N PRO A 2 -25.62 -4.33 -18.52
CA PRO A 2 -24.64 -3.28 -18.34
C PRO A 2 -23.47 -3.54 -19.29
N VAL A 3 -23.14 -2.56 -20.13
CA VAL A 3 -22.01 -2.62 -21.06
C VAL A 3 -20.76 -2.84 -20.21
N ALA A 4 -20.14 -4.02 -20.34
CA ALA A 4 -18.87 -4.30 -19.69
C ALA A 4 -17.88 -3.20 -20.11
N LYS A 5 -17.44 -2.37 -19.15
CA LYS A 5 -16.35 -1.42 -19.37
C LYS A 5 -15.17 -2.24 -19.90
N ARG A 6 -14.76 -1.94 -21.14
CA ARG A 6 -13.67 -2.62 -21.84
C ARG A 6 -12.46 -2.74 -20.90
N LEU A 7 -12.01 -3.95 -20.61
CA LEU A 7 -10.85 -4.19 -19.73
C LEU A 7 -9.64 -3.48 -20.35
N THR A 8 -9.10 -2.47 -19.67
CA THR A 8 -8.04 -1.63 -20.24
C THR A 8 -6.67 -2.31 -20.25
N HIS A 9 -6.46 -3.31 -19.39
CA HIS A 9 -5.19 -4.04 -19.23
C HIS A 9 -5.07 -5.27 -20.14
N VAL A 10 -6.03 -5.48 -21.04
CA VAL A 10 -6.06 -6.62 -21.95
C VAL A 10 -6.15 -6.09 -23.38
N ASP A 11 -5.44 -6.69 -24.32
CA ASP A 11 -5.52 -6.36 -25.75
C ASP A 11 -6.68 -7.11 -26.44
N GLU A 12 -6.85 -6.90 -27.75
CA GLU A 12 -7.91 -7.54 -28.54
C GLU A 12 -7.77 -9.06 -28.65
N LYS A 13 -6.60 -9.61 -28.32
CA LYS A 13 -6.27 -11.03 -28.34
C LYS A 13 -6.26 -11.67 -26.95
N GLY A 14 -6.56 -10.91 -25.89
CA GLY A 14 -6.56 -11.42 -24.51
C GLY A 14 -5.21 -11.30 -23.79
N ALA A 15 -4.19 -10.70 -24.40
CA ALA A 15 -2.87 -10.54 -23.79
C ALA A 15 -2.81 -9.33 -22.85
N ALA A 16 -2.05 -9.46 -21.77
CA ALA A 16 -1.78 -8.38 -20.82
C ALA A 16 -1.05 -7.22 -21.51
N ARG A 17 -1.53 -5.99 -21.32
CA ARG A 17 -0.88 -4.79 -21.83
C ARG A 17 -0.91 -3.66 -20.82
N MET A 18 0.18 -2.90 -20.77
CA MET A 18 0.20 -1.60 -20.09
C MET A 18 -0.57 -0.60 -20.96
N VAL A 19 -1.44 0.19 -20.35
CA VAL A 19 -2.25 1.19 -21.06
C VAL A 19 -1.36 2.37 -21.46
N ASP A 20 -1.40 2.79 -22.72
CA ASP A 20 -0.73 4.04 -23.11
C ASP A 20 -1.46 5.26 -22.49
N VAL A 21 -0.67 6.16 -21.90
CA VAL A 21 -1.14 7.36 -21.21
C VAL A 21 -0.52 8.65 -21.75
N ALA A 22 0.18 8.60 -22.89
CA ALA A 22 0.89 9.75 -23.47
C ALA A 22 -0.02 10.96 -23.73
N ASP A 23 -1.23 10.73 -24.27
CA ASP A 23 -2.18 11.80 -24.60
C ASP A 23 -2.98 12.31 -23.39
N LYS A 24 -2.76 11.77 -22.19
CA LYS A 24 -3.48 12.19 -20.98
C LYS A 24 -2.75 13.37 -20.33
N LEU A 25 -3.49 14.43 -20.04
CA LEU A 25 -2.97 15.58 -19.30
C LEU A 25 -2.53 15.18 -17.88
N ALA A 26 -1.38 15.70 -17.47
CA ALA A 26 -0.90 15.57 -16.11
C ALA A 26 -1.74 16.44 -15.16
N THR A 27 -2.27 15.82 -14.11
CA THR A 27 -3.03 16.51 -13.06
C THR A 27 -2.51 16.12 -11.69
N VAL A 28 -2.79 16.93 -10.67
CA VAL A 28 -2.62 16.51 -9.28
C VAL A 28 -3.55 15.33 -9.02
N ARG A 29 -2.99 14.22 -8.55
CA ARG A 29 -3.71 13.01 -8.22
C ARG A 29 -3.29 12.51 -6.87
N GLU A 30 -4.24 11.94 -6.16
CA GLU A 30 -4.06 11.44 -4.82
C GLU A 30 -4.95 10.23 -4.62
N ALA A 31 -4.43 9.26 -3.87
CA ALA A 31 -5.19 8.12 -3.41
C ALA A 31 -4.88 7.85 -1.95
N THR A 32 -5.90 7.39 -1.23
CA THR A 32 -5.78 6.85 0.12
C THR A 32 -6.14 5.38 0.10
N ALA A 33 -5.46 4.60 0.92
CA ALA A 33 -5.76 3.19 1.14
C ALA A 33 -5.55 2.84 2.61
N GLU A 34 -6.24 1.81 3.07
CA GLU A 34 -6.08 1.31 4.43
C GLU A 34 -5.94 -0.20 4.46
N CYS A 35 -5.26 -0.68 5.49
CA CYS A 35 -5.30 -2.07 5.89
C CYS A 35 -5.45 -2.19 7.40
N PHE A 36 -5.76 -3.39 7.87
CA PHE A 36 -5.92 -3.68 9.28
C PHE A 36 -5.12 -4.93 9.63
N VAL A 37 -4.25 -4.82 10.62
CA VAL A 37 -3.51 -5.96 11.17
C VAL A 37 -4.17 -6.34 12.48
N ARG A 38 -4.89 -7.47 12.46
CA ARG A 38 -5.55 -8.01 13.64
C ARG A 38 -4.52 -8.71 14.52
N MET A 39 -4.58 -8.48 15.83
CA MET A 39 -3.67 -9.11 16.78
C MET A 39 -4.29 -9.21 18.18
N ALA A 40 -3.75 -10.09 19.02
CA ALA A 40 -4.15 -10.19 20.41
C ALA A 40 -3.80 -8.91 21.21
N SER A 41 -4.51 -8.68 22.32
CA SER A 41 -4.28 -7.52 23.19
C SER A 41 -2.85 -7.44 23.73
N GLU A 42 -2.21 -8.59 23.97
CA GLU A 42 -0.80 -8.67 24.38
C GLU A 42 0.14 -8.20 23.27
N THR A 43 -0.07 -8.66 22.05
CA THR A 43 0.68 -8.22 20.86
C THR A 43 0.50 -6.71 20.62
N LEU A 44 -0.72 -6.21 20.78
CA LEU A 44 -1.02 -4.77 20.65
C LEU A 44 -0.27 -3.94 21.70
N ARG A 45 -0.15 -4.44 22.94
CA ARG A 45 0.65 -3.81 24.00
C ARG A 45 2.13 -3.79 23.61
N ALA A 46 2.66 -4.91 23.11
CA ALA A 46 4.05 -4.98 22.64
C ALA A 46 4.35 -3.99 21.50
N VAL A 47 3.40 -3.75 20.59
CA VAL A 47 3.56 -2.74 19.54
C VAL A 47 3.65 -1.32 20.12
N ARG A 48 2.92 -1.01 21.20
CA ARG A 48 2.95 0.32 21.86
C ARG A 48 4.23 0.54 22.67
N GLU A 49 4.68 -0.49 23.38
CA GLU A 49 5.79 -0.40 24.33
C GLU A 49 7.15 -0.62 23.66
N GLY A 50 7.15 -1.24 22.48
CA GLY A 50 8.35 -1.65 21.76
C GLY A 50 8.48 -3.17 21.75
N THR A 51 8.87 -3.71 20.59
CA THR A 51 9.10 -5.15 20.44
C THR A 51 10.56 -5.49 20.70
N ALA A 52 10.88 -6.79 20.85
CA ALA A 52 12.27 -7.25 20.87
C ALA A 52 13.07 -6.88 19.60
N LYS A 53 12.38 -6.54 18.51
CA LYS A 53 12.96 -6.06 17.24
C LYS A 53 13.02 -4.53 17.14
N GLY A 54 12.63 -3.80 18.19
CA GLY A 54 12.55 -2.34 18.22
C GLY A 54 11.16 -1.79 17.91
N ASP A 55 11.10 -0.57 17.38
CA ASP A 55 9.87 0.15 17.04
C ASP A 55 9.23 -0.42 15.78
N ALA A 56 8.19 -1.25 15.96
CA ALA A 56 7.49 -1.91 14.88
C ALA A 56 6.77 -0.93 13.94
N LEU A 57 6.23 0.17 14.46
CA LEU A 57 5.47 1.14 13.66
C LEU A 57 6.41 1.97 12.77
N GLN A 58 7.58 2.36 13.27
CA GLN A 58 8.56 3.09 12.45
C GLN A 58 9.14 2.21 11.34
N VAL A 59 9.45 0.95 11.63
CA VAL A 59 9.92 0.01 10.60
C VAL A 59 8.83 -0.21 9.55
N ALA A 60 7.57 -0.43 9.97
CA ALA A 60 6.44 -0.55 9.05
C ALA A 60 6.19 0.71 8.21
N ARG A 61 6.38 1.91 8.80
CA ARG A 61 6.26 3.20 8.10
C ARG A 61 7.26 3.30 6.95
N VAL A 62 8.54 3.05 7.24
CA VAL A 62 9.61 3.11 6.23
C VAL A 62 9.37 2.07 5.14
N ALA A 63 8.99 0.84 5.52
CA ALA A 63 8.68 -0.21 4.56
C ALA A 63 7.53 0.18 3.63
N GLY A 64 6.42 0.73 4.15
CA GLY A 64 5.31 1.21 3.34
C GLY A 64 5.70 2.34 2.37
N ILE A 65 6.49 3.32 2.84
CA ILE A 65 7.00 4.40 1.97
C ILE A 65 7.93 3.87 0.87
N MET A 66 8.79 2.91 1.19
CA MET A 66 9.66 2.26 0.21
C MET A 66 8.85 1.45 -0.80
N ALA A 67 7.82 0.74 -0.34
CA ALA A 67 6.96 -0.08 -1.17
C ALA A 67 6.16 0.75 -2.18
N ALA A 68 5.59 1.88 -1.76
CA ALA A 68 4.91 2.82 -2.67
C ALA A 68 5.79 3.18 -3.88
N LYS A 69 7.06 3.51 -3.64
CA LYS A 69 8.03 3.86 -4.70
C LYS A 69 8.41 2.68 -5.61
N LYS A 70 8.20 1.44 -5.14
CA LYS A 70 8.51 0.20 -5.85
C LYS A 70 7.27 -0.46 -6.46
N THR A 71 6.13 0.22 -6.48
CA THR A 71 4.86 -0.37 -6.94
C THR A 71 4.94 -0.89 -8.37
N SER A 72 5.59 -0.15 -9.29
CA SER A 72 5.77 -0.60 -10.67
C SER A 72 6.79 -1.73 -10.84
N ASP A 73 7.70 -1.93 -9.88
CA ASP A 73 8.57 -3.12 -9.84
C ASP A 73 7.76 -4.38 -9.47
N LEU A 74 6.68 -4.22 -8.68
CA LEU A 74 5.89 -5.30 -8.09
C LEU A 74 4.63 -5.63 -8.91
N ILE A 75 3.97 -4.62 -9.47
CA ILE A 75 2.71 -4.74 -10.21
C ILE A 75 3.01 -4.59 -11.71
N PRO A 76 2.97 -5.68 -12.50
CA PRO A 76 3.58 -5.73 -13.84
C PRO A 76 3.11 -4.69 -14.86
N LEU A 77 1.87 -4.19 -14.72
CA LEU A 77 1.25 -3.26 -15.68
C LEU A 77 1.09 -1.84 -15.12
N CYS A 78 1.64 -1.55 -13.95
CA CYS A 78 1.67 -0.20 -13.40
C CYS A 78 2.75 0.64 -14.09
N HIS A 79 2.41 1.89 -14.39
CA HIS A 79 3.39 2.86 -14.86
C HIS A 79 4.37 3.23 -13.73
N PRO A 80 5.64 3.48 -14.05
CA PRO A 80 6.53 4.15 -13.11
C PRO A 80 6.08 5.60 -12.91
N LEU A 81 5.85 6.01 -11.66
CA LEU A 81 5.34 7.34 -11.31
C LEU A 81 6.30 8.10 -10.40
N PRO A 82 6.63 9.37 -10.69
CA PRO A 82 7.46 10.21 -9.83
C PRO A 82 6.62 10.74 -8.66
N LEU A 83 6.39 9.89 -7.66
CA LEU A 83 5.60 10.24 -6.47
C LEU A 83 6.10 11.53 -5.82
N THR A 84 5.17 12.42 -5.52
CA THR A 84 5.44 13.72 -4.88
C THR A 84 5.40 13.63 -3.36
N SER A 85 4.56 12.75 -2.80
CA SER A 85 4.53 12.46 -1.36
C SER A 85 3.91 11.09 -1.08
N VAL A 86 4.37 10.46 0.00
CA VAL A 86 3.75 9.25 0.58
C VAL A 86 3.68 9.42 2.09
N SER A 87 2.52 9.16 2.70
CA SER A 87 2.36 9.05 4.15
C SER A 87 1.80 7.67 4.54
N VAL A 88 2.17 7.22 5.75
CA VAL A 88 1.72 5.95 6.35
C VAL A 88 1.49 6.22 7.82
N ASP A 89 0.24 6.21 8.26
CA ASP A 89 -0.19 6.54 9.61
C ASP A 89 -0.85 5.34 10.29
N PHE A 90 -0.82 5.32 11.62
CA PHE A 90 -1.26 4.18 12.41
C PHE A 90 -2.26 4.61 13.45
N GLU A 91 -3.33 3.84 13.59
CA GLU A 91 -4.33 4.02 14.61
C GLU A 91 -4.50 2.71 15.39
N PHE A 92 -4.34 2.79 16.71
CA PHE A 92 -4.64 1.66 17.57
C PHE A 92 -6.15 1.57 17.77
N VAL A 93 -6.75 0.46 17.34
CA VAL A 93 -8.17 0.20 17.51
C VAL A 93 -8.38 -1.12 18.27
N SER A 94 -9.62 -1.42 18.65
CA SER A 94 -9.94 -2.70 19.28
C SER A 94 -9.54 -3.85 18.35
N GLY A 95 -8.74 -4.79 18.86
CA GLY A 95 -8.32 -5.98 18.13
C GLY A 95 -7.19 -5.79 17.11
N GLY A 96 -6.57 -4.61 17.02
CA GLY A 96 -5.43 -4.44 16.11
C GLY A 96 -4.97 -3.02 15.81
N VAL A 97 -4.18 -2.91 14.75
CA VAL A 97 -3.66 -1.63 14.24
C VAL A 97 -4.25 -1.39 12.85
N ARG A 98 -4.94 -0.26 12.70
CA ARG A 98 -5.35 0.24 11.39
C ARG A 98 -4.20 1.06 10.81
N ILE A 99 -3.86 0.80 9.55
CA ILE A 99 -2.80 1.49 8.82
C ILE A 99 -3.46 2.29 7.71
N LEU A 100 -3.29 3.60 7.70
CA LEU A 100 -3.79 4.50 6.68
C LEU A 100 -2.61 4.99 5.84
N THR A 101 -2.74 4.94 4.53
CA THR A 101 -1.70 5.36 3.61
C THR A 101 -2.25 6.35 2.59
N ARG A 102 -1.41 7.29 2.17
CA ARG A 102 -1.74 8.29 1.16
C ARG A 102 -0.58 8.44 0.21
N ALA A 103 -0.86 8.36 -1.09
CA ALA A 103 0.12 8.61 -2.16
C ALA A 103 -0.36 9.78 -3.02
N ARG A 104 0.58 10.60 -3.49
CA ARG A 104 0.29 11.77 -4.34
C ARG A 104 1.27 11.89 -5.50
N VAL A 105 0.78 12.30 -6.66
CA VAL A 105 1.58 12.55 -7.87
C VAL A 105 1.03 13.74 -8.65
N VAL A 106 1.86 14.30 -9.53
CA VAL A 106 1.39 15.08 -10.69
C VAL A 106 1.66 14.24 -11.93
N GLY A 107 0.62 13.68 -12.54
CA GLY A 107 0.81 12.69 -13.60
C GLY A 107 -0.45 12.32 -14.40
N PRO A 108 -0.28 11.52 -15.47
CA PRO A 108 -1.34 11.19 -16.42
C PRO A 108 -2.27 10.06 -15.94
N THR A 109 -1.93 9.37 -14.86
CA THR A 109 -2.69 8.24 -14.28
C THR A 109 -2.71 8.30 -12.76
N GLY A 110 -3.66 7.60 -12.14
CA GLY A 110 -3.86 7.53 -10.70
C GLY A 110 -2.72 6.87 -9.93
N VAL A 111 -2.83 6.93 -8.60
CA VAL A 111 -1.84 6.39 -7.63
C VAL A 111 -2.47 5.44 -6.61
N GLU A 112 -3.59 4.81 -7.00
CA GLU A 112 -4.34 3.87 -6.17
C GLU A 112 -3.46 2.67 -5.80
N MET A 113 -2.67 2.19 -6.75
CA MET A 113 -1.79 1.03 -6.55
C MET A 113 -0.63 1.36 -5.60
N GLU A 114 -0.09 2.58 -5.63
CA GLU A 114 0.97 3.00 -4.72
C GLU A 114 0.47 3.10 -3.27
N ALA A 115 -0.74 3.62 -3.06
CA ALA A 115 -1.36 3.64 -1.74
C ALA A 115 -1.65 2.22 -1.23
N LEU A 116 -2.28 1.37 -2.05
CA LEU A 116 -2.59 -0.02 -1.69
C LEU A 116 -1.32 -0.83 -1.38
N THR A 117 -0.28 -0.67 -2.18
CA THR A 117 1.01 -1.36 -2.00
C THR A 117 1.70 -0.90 -0.72
N ALA A 118 1.67 0.41 -0.42
CA ALA A 118 2.17 0.94 0.85
C ALA A 118 1.44 0.31 2.05
N ALA A 119 0.11 0.25 2.02
CA ALA A 119 -0.69 -0.34 3.10
C ALA A 119 -0.38 -1.83 3.27
N ALA A 120 -0.33 -2.58 2.16
CA ALA A 120 -0.05 -4.01 2.18
C ALA A 120 1.33 -4.30 2.79
N VAL A 121 2.39 -3.63 2.33
CA VAL A 121 3.74 -3.89 2.81
C VAL A 121 3.96 -3.36 4.23
N ALA A 122 3.35 -2.24 4.62
CA ALA A 122 3.35 -1.79 6.01
C ALA A 122 2.69 -2.84 6.93
N GLY A 123 1.57 -3.42 6.52
CA GLY A 123 0.89 -4.50 7.24
C GLY A 123 1.74 -5.76 7.36
N LEU A 124 2.32 -6.24 6.25
CA LEU A 124 3.23 -7.38 6.25
C LEU A 124 4.46 -7.16 7.14
N THR A 125 4.98 -5.94 7.15
CA THR A 125 6.12 -5.57 7.99
C THR A 125 5.73 -5.56 9.46
N LEU A 126 4.55 -5.04 9.80
CA LEU A 126 4.06 -5.09 11.17
C LEU A 126 3.89 -6.54 11.66
N ILE A 127 3.36 -7.43 10.81
CA ILE A 127 3.31 -8.88 11.07
C ILE A 127 4.72 -9.44 11.28
N ASP A 128 5.69 -9.07 10.44
CA ASP A 128 7.07 -9.55 10.61
C ASP A 128 7.66 -9.17 11.97
N MET A 129 7.36 -7.95 12.42
CA MET A 129 7.84 -7.39 13.68
C MET A 129 7.17 -8.01 14.91
N THR A 130 5.94 -8.54 14.78
CA THR A 130 5.15 -9.06 15.89
C THR A 130 4.99 -10.59 15.90
N LYS A 131 5.27 -11.30 14.80
CA LYS A 131 5.07 -12.76 14.69
C LYS A 131 5.86 -13.61 15.70
N GLY A 132 6.86 -13.03 16.36
CA GLY A 132 7.59 -13.66 17.46
C GLY A 132 6.83 -13.65 18.79
N VAL A 133 5.92 -12.69 18.97
CA VAL A 133 5.00 -12.58 20.12
C VAL A 133 3.76 -13.44 19.87
N GLU A 134 3.19 -13.37 18.66
CA GLU A 134 2.00 -14.12 18.27
C GLU A 134 2.22 -14.82 16.93
N ARG A 135 2.24 -16.16 16.95
CA ARG A 135 2.37 -16.97 15.73
C ARG A 135 1.02 -17.07 15.01
N GLY A 136 0.62 -16.00 14.31
CA GLY A 136 -0.64 -15.97 13.55
C GLY A 136 -1.28 -14.59 13.35
N VAL A 137 -0.54 -13.51 13.62
CA VAL A 137 -0.92 -12.13 13.28
C VAL A 137 -1.25 -12.00 11.80
#